data_AF-A0A2N7TZA3-F1
#
_entry.id   AF-A0A2N7TZA3-F1
#
_cell.length_a   1.000
_cell.length_b   1.000
_cell.length_c   1.000
_cell.angle_alpha   90.00
_cell.angle_beta   90.00
_cell.angle_gamma   90.00
#
_symmetry.space_group_name_H-M   'P 1'
#
loop_
_entity.id
_entity.type
_entity.pdbx_description
1 polymer ?
#
loop_
_entity_poly.entity_id
_entity_poly.type
_entity_poly.pdbx_seq_one_letter_code
_entity_poly.pdbx_strand_id
1 'polypeptide(L)'
;MNTERSQLYYTTVFLHVSFQAIKHSMAGKEENSMPCWLDTNLIMMLSRELQECSMSARPFGDVKQALDTAIYHCGLLLAQCPGALNSQLCRHHLDAIMTPLKDAIAVLAPPAPNSQPSGTLQTYARKLFKGWRNS
;
A
#
# COMPACT_ATOMS: atom_id res chain seq x y z
N MET A 1 9.59 18.52 8.22
CA MET A 1 9.03 18.00 6.94
C MET A 1 9.17 16.49 6.74
N ASN A 2 9.60 15.68 7.72
CA ASN A 2 9.72 14.22 7.56
C ASN A 2 8.53 13.47 8.20
N THR A 3 7.94 14.02 9.27
CA THR A 3 6.82 13.40 10.00
C THR A 3 5.54 13.31 9.16
N GLU A 4 5.13 14.39 8.50
CA GLU A 4 3.92 14.42 7.65
C GLU A 4 4.01 13.42 6.50
N ARG A 5 5.17 13.34 5.85
CA ARG A 5 5.44 12.38 4.78
C ARG A 5 5.41 10.94 5.30
N SER A 6 6.01 10.69 6.47
CA SER A 6 6.00 9.37 7.11
C SER A 6 4.59 8.94 7.50
N GLN A 7 3.80 9.85 8.07
CA GLN A 7 2.39 9.60 8.39
C GLN A 7 1.60 9.26 7.12
N LEU A 8 1.74 10.07 6.07
CA LEU A 8 1.09 9.84 4.78
C LEU A 8 1.50 8.50 4.17
N TYR A 9 2.77 8.12 4.27
CA TYR A 9 3.28 6.82 3.85
C TYR A 9 2.55 5.68 4.59
N TYR A 10 2.53 5.70 5.93
CA TYR A 10 1.90 4.64 6.71
C TYR A 10 0.39 4.56 6.50
N THR A 11 -0.30 5.69 6.37
CA THR A 11 -1.72 5.72 6.02
C THR A 11 -1.98 5.12 4.64
N THR A 12 -1.16 5.45 3.64
CA THR A 12 -1.29 4.88 2.29
C THR A 12 -1.01 3.38 2.29
N VAL A 13 0.00 2.91 3.04
CA VAL A 13 0.28 1.49 3.24
C VAL A 13 -0.92 0.78 3.90
N PHE A 14 -1.48 1.36 4.96
CA PHE A 14 -2.66 0.83 5.65
C PHE A 14 -3.85 0.67 4.69
N LEU A 15 -4.13 1.70 3.87
CA LEU A 15 -5.19 1.65 2.86
C LEU A 15 -4.95 0.51 1.85
N HIS A 16 -3.72 0.41 1.32
CA HIS A 16 -3.37 -0.65 0.36
C HIS A 16 -3.59 -2.05 0.97
N VAL A 17 -3.05 -2.32 2.16
CA VAL A 17 -3.20 -3.64 2.79
C VAL A 17 -4.65 -3.93 3.19
N SER A 18 -5.45 -2.91 3.50
CA SER A 18 -6.89 -3.07 3.79
C SER A 18 -7.65 -3.55 2.55
N PHE A 19 -7.45 -2.91 1.39
CA PHE A 19 -8.04 -3.36 0.13
C PHE A 19 -7.52 -4.74 -0.30
N GLN A 20 -6.24 -5.02 -0.04
CA GLN A 20 -5.66 -6.34 -0.29
C GLN A 20 -6.30 -7.43 0.58
N ALA A 21 -6.56 -7.15 1.86
CA ALA A 21 -7.25 -8.08 2.75
C ALA A 21 -8.69 -8.35 2.29
N ILE A 22 -9.40 -7.31 1.82
CA ILE A 22 -10.73 -7.47 1.22
C ILE A 22 -10.64 -8.39 0.00
N LYS A 23 -9.70 -8.15 -0.92
CA LYS A 23 -9.48 -9.00 -2.11
C LYS A 23 -9.21 -10.46 -1.72
N HIS A 24 -8.40 -10.69 -0.70
CA HIS A 24 -8.10 -12.05 -0.20
C HIS A 24 -9.29 -12.73 0.46
N SER A 25 -10.16 -11.98 1.15
CA SER A 25 -11.40 -12.55 1.72
C SER A 25 -12.39 -13.04 0.65
N MET A 26 -12.17 -12.67 -0.61
CA MET A 26 -12.92 -13.16 -1.76
C MET A 26 -12.28 -14.41 -2.41
N ALA A 27 -11.05 -14.79 -2.04
CA ALA A 27 -10.38 -15.96 -2.59
C ALA A 27 -11.17 -17.24 -2.27
N GLY A 28 -11.28 -18.15 -3.24
CA GLY A 28 -12.10 -19.37 -3.12
C GLY A 28 -13.58 -19.19 -3.50
N LYS A 29 -14.03 -17.97 -3.83
CA LYS A 29 -15.37 -17.69 -4.41
C LYS A 29 -15.33 -17.51 -5.93
N GLU A 30 -14.27 -18.00 -6.59
CA GLU A 30 -13.97 -17.75 -8.00
C GLU A 30 -14.92 -18.46 -8.96
N GLU A 31 -15.54 -19.56 -8.54
CA GLU A 31 -16.28 -20.44 -9.46
C GLU A 31 -17.76 -20.09 -9.61
N ASN A 32 -18.30 -19.24 -8.75
CA ASN A 32 -19.73 -19.00 -8.73
C ASN A 32 -20.06 -17.59 -9.21
N SER A 33 -20.95 -17.51 -10.20
CA SER A 33 -21.67 -16.32 -10.70
C SER A 33 -22.49 -15.58 -9.63
N MET A 34 -22.14 -15.76 -8.36
CA MET A 34 -22.81 -15.21 -7.21
C MET A 34 -22.45 -13.73 -7.08
N PRO A 35 -23.41 -12.90 -6.67
CA PRO A 35 -23.16 -11.48 -6.42
C PRO A 35 -22.02 -11.34 -5.41
N CYS A 36 -21.12 -10.39 -5.63
CA CYS A 36 -20.04 -10.15 -4.67
C CYS A 36 -20.65 -9.64 -3.35
N TRP A 37 -20.53 -10.44 -2.29
CA TRP A 37 -20.83 -9.99 -0.93
C TRP A 37 -19.61 -9.27 -0.41
N LEU A 38 -19.55 -7.98 -0.70
CA LEU A 38 -18.54 -7.08 -0.20
C LEU A 38 -19.19 -6.14 0.81
N ASP A 39 -18.53 -5.97 1.96
CA ASP A 39 -19.01 -5.05 2.99
C ASP A 39 -18.87 -3.60 2.51
N THR A 40 -19.96 -3.03 2.00
CA THR A 40 -20.01 -1.65 1.52
C THR A 40 -19.76 -0.64 2.63
N ASN A 41 -20.06 -0.95 3.90
CA ASN A 41 -19.73 -0.07 5.01
C ASN A 41 -18.23 0.03 5.22
N LEU A 42 -17.52 -1.10 5.13
CA LEU A 42 -16.06 -1.12 5.17
C LEU A 42 -15.46 -0.30 4.01
N ILE A 43 -15.95 -0.48 2.78
CA ILE A 43 -15.44 0.31 1.64
C ILE A 43 -15.76 1.79 1.79
N MET A 44 -16.95 2.17 2.26
CA MET A 44 -17.27 3.58 2.52
C MET A 44 -16.33 4.19 3.55
N MET A 45 -16.00 3.45 4.62
CA MET A 45 -15.03 3.88 5.62
C MET A 45 -13.65 4.10 4.99
N LEU A 46 -13.13 3.10 4.26
CA LEU A 46 -11.84 3.21 3.57
C LEU A 46 -11.83 4.32 2.51
N SER A 47 -12.96 4.58 1.85
CA SER A 47 -13.10 5.68 0.89
C SER A 47 -12.98 7.05 1.55
N ARG A 48 -13.50 7.22 2.77
CA ARG A 48 -13.37 8.47 3.53
C ARG A 48 -11.92 8.69 3.96
N GLU A 49 -11.30 7.66 4.52
CA GLU A 49 -9.88 7.68 4.89
C GLU A 49 -8.98 8.00 3.68
N LEU A 50 -9.31 7.44 2.52
CA LEU A 50 -8.60 7.73 1.28
C LEU A 50 -8.76 9.20 0.82
N GLN A 51 -9.93 9.80 1.00
CA GLN A 51 -10.16 11.22 0.72
C GLN A 51 -9.37 12.13 1.67
N GLU A 52 -9.36 11.82 2.97
CA GLU A 52 -8.58 12.53 3.97
C GLU A 52 -7.06 12.42 3.70
N CYS A 53 -6.62 11.22 3.28
CA CYS A 53 -5.26 10.97 2.83
C CYS A 53 -4.88 11.83 1.61
N SER A 54 -5.74 11.91 0.58
CA SER A 54 -5.51 12.78 -0.60
C SER A 54 -5.44 14.26 -0.22
N MET A 55 -6.27 14.71 0.72
CA MET A 55 -6.24 16.09 1.21
C MET A 55 -4.93 16.42 1.92
N SER A 56 -4.39 15.46 2.69
CA SER A 56 -3.08 15.58 3.34
C SER A 56 -1.91 15.52 2.34
N ALA A 57 -2.12 14.88 1.19
CA ALA A 57 -1.13 14.76 0.12
C ALA A 57 -1.00 16.01 -0.78
N ARG A 58 -1.75 17.10 -0.53
CA ARG A 58 -1.68 18.35 -1.31
C ARG A 58 -0.25 18.86 -1.60
N PRO A 59 0.72 18.78 -0.67
CA PRO A 59 2.10 19.20 -0.95
C PRO A 59 2.88 18.27 -1.90
N PHE A 60 2.36 17.07 -2.17
CA PHE A 60 2.99 16.02 -2.97
C PHE A 60 2.13 15.74 -4.23
N GLY A 61 2.31 16.53 -5.29
CA GLY A 61 1.47 16.49 -6.49
C GLY A 61 1.24 15.09 -7.08
N ASP A 62 2.32 14.34 -7.30
CA ASP A 62 2.25 12.98 -7.90
C ASP A 62 1.49 12.00 -6.99
N VAL A 63 1.73 12.08 -5.68
CA VAL A 63 1.04 11.26 -4.67
C VAL A 63 -0.44 11.61 -4.65
N LYS A 64 -0.78 12.90 -4.66
CA LYS A 64 -2.17 13.36 -4.70
C LYS A 64 -2.89 12.84 -5.95
N GLN A 65 -2.27 12.91 -7.12
CA GLN A 65 -2.88 12.42 -8.37
C GLN A 65 -3.13 10.90 -8.30
N ALA A 66 -2.19 10.14 -7.76
CA ALA A 66 -2.38 8.71 -7.56
C ALA A 66 -3.53 8.44 -6.58
N LEU A 67 -3.58 9.13 -5.43
CA LEU A 67 -4.68 8.99 -4.48
C LEU A 67 -6.04 9.39 -5.07
N ASP A 68 -6.11 10.46 -5.87
CA ASP A 68 -7.34 10.86 -6.56
C ASP A 68 -7.81 9.80 -7.57
N THR A 69 -6.88 9.11 -8.24
CA THR A 69 -7.18 7.96 -9.11
C THR A 69 -7.76 6.79 -8.31
N ALA A 70 -7.19 6.49 -7.13
CA ALA A 70 -7.72 5.48 -6.23
C ALA A 70 -9.14 5.84 -5.74
N ILE A 71 -9.39 7.12 -5.43
CA ILE A 71 -10.73 7.62 -5.03
C ILE A 71 -11.73 7.41 -6.14
N TYR A 72 -11.37 7.73 -7.38
CA TYR A 72 -12.21 7.51 -8.55
C TYR A 72 -12.64 6.04 -8.68
N HIS A 73 -11.70 5.10 -8.61
CA HIS A 73 -12.01 3.68 -8.70
C HIS A 73 -12.82 3.17 -7.50
N CYS A 74 -12.60 3.70 -6.30
CA CYS A 74 -13.40 3.38 -5.13
C CYS A 74 -14.85 3.85 -5.30
N GLY A 75 -15.06 5.05 -5.86
CA GLY A 75 -16.39 5.55 -6.20
C GLY A 75 -17.11 4.68 -7.24
N LEU A 76 -16.39 4.22 -8.28
CA LEU A 76 -16.94 3.28 -9.25
C LEU A 76 -17.37 1.95 -8.62
N LEU A 77 -16.55 1.41 -7.71
CA LEU A 77 -16.87 0.19 -6.98
C LEU A 77 -18.13 0.36 -6.11
N LEU A 78 -18.23 1.46 -5.37
CA LEU A 78 -19.39 1.76 -4.53
C LEU A 78 -20.67 1.98 -5.34
N ALA A 79 -20.58 2.61 -6.51
CA ALA A 79 -21.74 2.84 -7.39
C ALA A 79 -22.32 1.53 -7.97
N GLN A 80 -21.52 0.46 -8.01
CA GLN A 80 -21.91 -0.83 -8.58
C GLN A 80 -22.23 -1.90 -7.51
N CYS A 81 -22.09 -1.54 -6.22
CA CYS A 81 -22.38 -2.42 -5.09
C CYS A 81 -23.60 -1.90 -4.28
N PRO A 82 -24.43 -2.80 -3.72
CA PRO A 82 -24.41 -4.25 -3.84
C PRO A 82 -25.19 -4.76 -5.07
N GLY A 83 -24.73 -5.86 -5.67
CA GLY A 83 -25.57 -6.70 -6.57
C GLY A 83 -25.37 -6.56 -8.08
N ALA A 84 -24.67 -5.53 -8.59
CA ALA A 84 -24.37 -5.44 -10.02
C ALA A 84 -23.08 -6.17 -10.42
N LEU A 85 -22.19 -6.44 -9.45
CA LEU A 85 -20.87 -7.01 -9.67
C LEU A 85 -20.80 -8.51 -9.34
N ASN A 86 -20.21 -9.28 -10.26
CA ASN A 86 -19.71 -10.62 -9.95
C ASN A 86 -18.33 -10.54 -9.26
N SER A 87 -17.89 -11.66 -8.67
CA SER A 87 -16.63 -11.73 -7.92
C SER A 87 -15.40 -11.31 -8.74
N GLN A 88 -15.36 -11.63 -10.04
CA GLN A 88 -14.27 -11.25 -10.94
C GLN A 88 -14.17 -9.75 -11.16
N LEU A 89 -15.30 -9.09 -11.46
CA LEU A 89 -15.31 -7.65 -11.73
C LEU A 89 -15.03 -6.84 -10.45
N CYS A 90 -15.52 -7.32 -9.30
CA CYS A 90 -15.17 -6.73 -8.02
C CYS A 90 -13.65 -6.83 -7.72
N ARG A 91 -13.00 -7.95 -8.03
CA ARG A 91 -11.53 -8.06 -7.91
C ARG A 91 -10.80 -7.11 -8.85
N HIS A 92 -11.29 -6.95 -10.08
CA HIS A 92 -10.72 -6.00 -11.03
C HIS A 92 -10.77 -4.56 -10.51
N HIS A 93 -11.90 -4.15 -9.91
CA HIS A 93 -12.00 -2.84 -9.26
C HIS A 93 -11.05 -2.68 -8.08
N LEU A 94 -10.89 -3.71 -7.25
CA LEU A 94 -9.92 -3.70 -6.16
C LEU A 94 -8.48 -3.53 -6.67
N ASP A 95 -8.12 -4.20 -7.78
CA ASP A 95 -6.81 -4.04 -8.42
C ASP A 95 -6.60 -2.62 -8.97
N ALA A 96 -7.65 -2.02 -9.54
CA ALA A 96 -7.63 -0.64 -10.03
C ALA A 96 -7.47 0.39 -8.88
N ILE A 97 -7.93 0.07 -7.67
CA ILE A 97 -7.69 0.89 -6.47
C ILE A 97 -6.27 0.68 -5.93
N MET A 98 -5.82 -0.57 -5.84
CA MET A 98 -4.52 -0.90 -5.23
C MET A 98 -3.32 -0.43 -6.06
N THR A 99 -3.43 -0.41 -7.39
CA THR A 99 -2.34 0.02 -8.29
C THR A 99 -1.86 1.44 -7.99
N PRO A 100 -2.73 2.49 -8.04
CA PRO A 100 -2.31 3.85 -7.69
C PRO A 100 -1.87 4.00 -6.24
N LEU A 101 -2.42 3.23 -5.29
CA LEU A 101 -1.92 3.22 -3.91
C LEU A 101 -0.47 2.74 -3.83
N LYS A 102 -0.12 1.70 -4.60
CA LYS A 102 1.24 1.18 -4.68
C LYS A 102 2.21 2.22 -5.25
N ASP A 103 1.78 2.96 -6.28
CA ASP A 103 2.58 4.04 -6.87
C ASP A 103 2.82 5.17 -5.86
N ALA A 104 1.78 5.59 -5.14
CA ALA A 104 1.89 6.58 -4.07
C ALA A 104 2.86 6.11 -2.95
N ILE A 105 2.79 4.84 -2.54
CA ILE A 105 3.70 4.24 -1.56
C ILE A 105 5.15 4.30 -2.06
N ALA A 106 5.40 3.94 -3.32
CA ALA A 106 6.74 3.96 -3.90
C ALA A 106 7.34 5.37 -3.92
N VAL A 107 6.51 6.38 -4.24
CA VAL A 107 6.93 7.79 -4.21
C VAL A 107 7.19 8.25 -2.78
N LEU A 108 6.39 7.84 -1.80
CA LEU A 108 6.50 8.26 -0.39
C LEU A 108 7.57 7.52 0.40
N ALA A 109 8.00 6.36 -0.08
CA ALA A 109 8.91 5.46 0.62
C ALA A 109 10.15 6.20 1.14
N PRO A 110 10.57 5.93 2.39
CA PRO A 110 11.82 6.47 2.89
C PRO A 110 12.97 5.96 2.01
N PRO A 111 14.00 6.78 1.77
CA PRO A 111 15.19 6.31 1.08
C PRO A 111 15.73 5.09 1.81
N ALA A 112 16.07 4.05 1.06
CA ALA A 112 16.64 2.84 1.64
C ALA A 112 17.84 3.23 2.52
N PRO A 113 17.98 2.67 3.73
CA PRO A 113 19.17 2.90 4.54
C PRO A 113 20.36 2.47 3.68
N ASN A 114 21.20 3.44 3.30
CA ASN A 114 22.44 3.19 2.60
C ASN A 114 23.18 2.13 3.40
N SER A 115 23.23 0.92 2.87
CA SER A 115 24.09 -0.15 3.36
C SER A 115 25.50 0.19 2.94
N GLN A 116 26.03 1.33 3.39
CA GLN A 116 27.47 1.55 3.38
C GLN A 116 28.02 0.66 4.49
N PRO A 117 28.79 -0.39 4.18
CA PRO A 117 29.55 -1.07 5.21
C PRO A 117 30.54 -0.05 5.76
N SER A 118 30.29 0.46 6.96
CA SER A 118 31.26 1.26 7.72
C SER A 118 32.51 0.39 7.92
N GLY A 119 33.48 0.54 7.01
CA GLY A 119 34.69 -0.27 6.87
C GLY A 119 35.66 -0.22 8.06
N THR A 120 35.29 0.48 9.13
CA THR A 120 36.09 0.61 10.35
C THR A 120 36.05 -0.67 11.19
N LEU A 121 34.90 -1.30 11.37
CA LEU A 121 34.78 -2.50 12.23
C LEU A 121 35.34 -3.77 11.57
N GLN A 122 35.24 -3.88 10.24
CA GLN A 122 35.72 -5.05 9.51
C GLN A 122 37.25 -5.16 9.49
N THR A 123 37.95 -4.01 9.59
CA THR A 123 39.41 -3.94 9.64
C THR A 123 39.95 -4.37 11.00
N TYR A 124 39.25 -4.03 12.10
CA TYR A 124 39.61 -4.48 13.45
C TYR A 124 39.38 -5.98 13.64
N ALA A 125 38.25 -6.51 13.16
CA ALA A 125 37.94 -7.94 13.25
C ALA A 125 38.98 -8.81 12.53
N ARG A 126 39.47 -8.36 11.35
CA ARG A 126 40.51 -9.10 10.59
C ARG A 126 41.87 -9.14 11.28
N LYS A 127 42.22 -8.16 12.11
CA LYS A 127 43.49 -8.16 12.87
C LYS A 127 43.45 -9.13 14.06
N LEU A 128 42.32 -9.22 14.76
CA LEU A 128 42.15 -10.12 15.90
C LEU A 128 42.22 -11.60 15.48
N PHE A 129 41.57 -11.97 14.37
CA PHE A 129 41.59 -13.35 13.88
C PHE A 129 42.95 -13.82 13.34
N LYS A 130 43.81 -12.90 12.88
CA LYS A 130 45.17 -13.25 12.43
C LYS A 130 46.13 -13.50 13.60
N GLY A 131 45.88 -12.92 14.77
CA GLY A 131 46.68 -13.10 15.98
C GLY A 131 46.49 -14.48 16.64
N TRP A 132 45.34 -15.12 16.44
CA TRP A 132 45.02 -16.42 17.03
C TRP A 132 45.57 -17.64 16.28
N ARG A 133 46.10 -17.46 15.06
CA ARG A 133 46.54 -18.57 14.20
C ARG A 133 48.04 -18.90 14.28
N ASN A 134 48.78 -18.21 15.16
CA ASN A 134 50.23 -18.38 15.33
C ASN A 134 50.61 -18.55 16.82
N SER A 135 49.91 -19.40 17.57
CA SER A 135 50.33 -19.88 18.90
C SER A 135 50.14 -21.39 18.98
#